data_AF-A0A2H0P3P6-F1
#
_entry.id   AF-A0A2H0P3P6-F1
#
_cell.length_a   1.000
_cell.length_b   1.000
_cell.length_c   1.000
_cell.angle_alpha   90.00
_cell.angle_beta   90.00
_cell.angle_gamma   90.00
#
_symmetry.space_group_name_H-M   'P 1'
#
loop_
_entity.id
_entity.type
_entity.pdbx_description
1 polymer ?
#
loop_
_entity_poly.entity_id
_entity_poly.type
_entity_poly.pdbx_seq_one_letter_code
_entity_poly.pdbx_strand_id
1 'polypeptide(L)'
;MPIVVINSILLVYLVIFAFTRDRWPKPPDLENRSNSWFLGPFLKEWWYWVTTPIAKLLITIRLSPNIITFIGFAISCVSAWFFAEGLFGYAGWIMIFGATFDMFDGKVARMTGKVSRSGAYYDSVMDRFGEGVVMIGLVSYFRYSWMLYFVVAGLIGSMLVSYTRARGEGVGIVCKKGPMQRPERIVYLGVASVFQPIANYFLRETSLAYEPILVIAAIILIGVMTNITAIYRMVYIMNGLDTEDKKDGIDSIPQVLMKWSTPEGRAEWMEKVRQRHHLK
;
A
#
# COMPACT_ATOMS: atom_id res chain seq x y z
N MET A 1 -10.64 10.67 -26.02
CA MET A 1 -10.59 9.53 -26.98
C MET A 1 -9.49 8.51 -26.66
N PRO A 2 -8.20 8.87 -26.47
CA PRO A 2 -7.14 7.87 -26.24
C PRO A 2 -7.37 6.97 -25.01
N ILE A 3 -7.86 7.55 -23.91
CA ILE A 3 -8.15 6.81 -22.68
C ILE A 3 -9.23 5.73 -22.86
N VAL A 4 -10.25 6.01 -23.66
CA VAL A 4 -11.34 5.07 -23.92
C VAL A 4 -10.82 3.88 -24.70
N VAL A 5 -9.97 4.13 -25.71
CA VAL A 5 -9.33 3.07 -26.51
C VAL A 5 -8.46 2.17 -25.62
N ILE A 6 -7.64 2.77 -24.74
CA ILE A 6 -6.80 2.02 -23.80
C ILE A 6 -7.66 1.14 -22.88
N ASN A 7 -8.72 1.71 -22.29
CA ASN A 7 -9.64 0.99 -21.42
C ASN A 7 -10.34 -0.15 -22.17
N SER A 8 -10.80 0.08 -23.40
CA SER A 8 -11.45 -0.93 -24.23
C SER A 8 -10.52 -2.08 -24.58
N ILE A 9 -9.27 -1.82 -24.96
CA ILE A 9 -8.28 -2.86 -25.27
C ILE A 9 -8.05 -3.75 -24.04
N LEU A 10 -7.89 -3.16 -22.86
CA LEU A 10 -7.63 -3.91 -21.64
C LEU A 10 -8.84 -4.68 -21.14
N LEU A 11 -10.05 -4.13 -21.27
CA LEU A 11 -11.29 -4.86 -20.98
C LEU A 11 -11.46 -6.05 -21.92
N VAL A 12 -11.20 -5.89 -23.22
CA VAL A 12 -11.23 -6.99 -24.18
C VAL A 12 -10.21 -8.06 -23.81
N TYR A 13 -8.98 -7.68 -23.44
CA TYR A 13 -7.96 -8.63 -23.00
C TYR A 13 -8.35 -9.34 -21.69
N LEU A 14 -8.97 -8.65 -20.73
CA LEU A 14 -9.52 -9.23 -19.51
C LEU A 14 -10.61 -10.27 -19.79
N VAL A 15 -11.52 -9.96 -20.72
CA VAL A 15 -12.58 -10.87 -21.15
C VAL A 15 -12.00 -12.09 -21.85
N ILE A 16 -11.07 -11.91 -22.80
CA ILE A 16 -10.36 -13.02 -23.45
C ILE A 16 -9.66 -13.90 -22.40
N PHE A 17 -8.98 -13.28 -21.43
CA PHE A 17 -8.34 -14.02 -20.35
C PHE A 17 -9.35 -14.78 -19.49
N ALA A 18 -10.52 -14.21 -19.19
CA ALA A 18 -11.57 -14.90 -18.45
C ALA A 18 -12.00 -16.22 -19.13
N PHE A 19 -12.12 -16.22 -20.46
CA PHE A 19 -12.45 -17.42 -21.24
C PHE A 19 -11.28 -18.35 -21.51
N THR A 20 -10.05 -17.86 -21.43
CA THR A 20 -8.84 -18.65 -21.72
C THR A 20 -8.06 -19.06 -20.49
N ARG A 21 -8.49 -18.64 -19.29
CA ARG A 21 -7.75 -18.78 -18.02
C ARG A 21 -7.16 -20.17 -17.80
N ASP A 22 -7.95 -21.22 -18.03
CA ASP A 22 -7.53 -22.62 -17.80
C ASP A 22 -6.42 -23.09 -18.75
N ARG A 23 -6.19 -22.37 -19.85
CA ARG A 23 -5.11 -22.65 -20.82
C ARG A 23 -3.77 -22.04 -20.40
N TRP A 24 -3.76 -21.11 -19.45
CA TRP A 24 -2.55 -20.44 -19.00
C TRP A 24 -1.95 -21.17 -17.79
N PRO A 25 -0.62 -21.41 -17.75
CA PRO A 25 -0.02 -22.03 -16.58
C PRO A 25 -0.16 -21.12 -15.36
N LYS A 26 -0.18 -21.72 -14.16
CA LYS A 26 -0.22 -20.92 -12.92
C LYS A 26 1.16 -20.28 -12.69
N PRO A 27 1.24 -18.97 -12.41
CA PRO A 27 2.52 -18.32 -12.15
C PRO A 27 3.14 -18.82 -10.83
N PRO A 28 4.36 -19.36 -10.83
CA PRO A 28 4.99 -19.92 -9.62
C PRO A 28 5.21 -18.85 -8.53
N ASP A 29 5.39 -17.59 -8.94
CA ASP A 29 5.53 -16.44 -8.02
C ASP A 29 4.23 -16.09 -7.26
N LEU A 30 3.06 -16.57 -7.70
CA LEU A 30 1.75 -16.26 -7.11
C LEU A 30 1.24 -17.34 -6.17
N GLU A 31 1.72 -18.57 -6.27
CA GLU A 31 1.26 -19.70 -5.42
C GLU A 31 1.56 -19.48 -3.93
N ASN A 32 2.69 -18.83 -3.62
CA ASN A 32 3.12 -18.55 -2.25
C ASN A 32 2.71 -17.16 -1.72
N ARG A 33 2.01 -16.34 -2.53
CA ARG A 33 1.56 -15.01 -2.08
C ARG A 33 0.20 -15.12 -1.42
N SER A 34 0.08 -14.59 -0.20
CA SER A 34 -1.21 -14.49 0.47
C SER A 34 -2.22 -13.76 -0.42
N ASN A 35 -3.42 -14.34 -0.56
CA ASN A 35 -4.54 -13.61 -1.13
C ASN A 35 -4.94 -12.51 -0.16
N SER A 36 -4.98 -11.28 -0.65
CA SER A 36 -5.63 -10.24 0.11
C SER A 36 -7.13 -10.42 -0.02
N TRP A 37 -7.86 -9.82 0.91
CA TRP A 37 -9.32 -9.88 0.93
C TRP A 37 -9.94 -9.47 -0.42
N PHE A 38 -9.29 -8.55 -1.16
CA PHE A 38 -9.86 -7.93 -2.36
C PHE A 38 -9.18 -8.30 -3.68
N LEU A 39 -7.87 -8.53 -3.70
CA LEU A 39 -7.18 -8.98 -4.92
C LEU A 39 -7.23 -10.51 -5.02
N GLY A 40 -8.29 -10.98 -5.67
CA GLY A 40 -8.47 -12.40 -5.98
C GLY A 40 -7.39 -12.96 -6.91
N PRO A 41 -7.19 -14.29 -6.90
CA PRO A 41 -6.18 -14.96 -7.74
C PRO A 41 -6.39 -14.68 -9.23
N PHE A 42 -7.64 -14.54 -9.68
CA PHE A 42 -7.99 -14.21 -11.06
C PHE A 42 -7.30 -12.94 -11.59
N LEU A 43 -7.42 -11.81 -10.86
CA LEU A 43 -6.84 -10.54 -11.29
C LEU A 43 -5.32 -10.56 -11.25
N LYS A 44 -4.73 -11.26 -10.26
CA LYS A 44 -3.28 -11.41 -10.14
C LYS A 44 -2.70 -12.22 -11.30
N GLU A 45 -3.34 -13.34 -11.64
CA GLU A 45 -2.95 -14.18 -12.79
C GLU A 45 -3.07 -13.39 -14.09
N TRP A 46 -4.21 -12.73 -14.31
CA TRP A 46 -4.43 -11.89 -15.48
C TRP A 46 -3.31 -10.85 -15.65
N TRP A 47 -3.06 -10.08 -14.58
CA TRP A 47 -2.06 -9.02 -14.60
C TRP A 47 -0.65 -9.55 -14.83
N TYR A 48 -0.30 -10.68 -14.23
CA TYR A 48 0.98 -11.35 -14.46
C TYR A 48 1.17 -11.67 -15.95
N TRP A 49 0.14 -12.17 -16.62
CA TRP A 49 0.22 -12.53 -18.04
C TRP A 49 0.27 -11.31 -18.96
N VAL A 50 -0.53 -10.27 -18.68
CA VAL A 50 -0.45 -8.97 -19.38
C VAL A 50 0.98 -8.42 -19.36
N THR A 51 1.64 -8.52 -18.21
CA THR A 51 2.91 -7.83 -17.95
C THR A 51 4.15 -8.69 -18.24
N THR A 52 3.99 -10.00 -18.47
CA THR A 52 5.10 -10.92 -18.72
C THR A 52 5.97 -10.56 -19.93
N PRO A 53 5.44 -10.11 -21.09
CA PRO A 53 6.27 -9.69 -22.22
C PRO A 53 7.21 -8.54 -21.85
N ILE A 54 6.73 -7.57 -21.08
CA ILE A 54 7.51 -6.43 -20.59
C ILE A 54 8.60 -6.92 -19.65
N ALA A 55 8.27 -7.81 -18.70
CA ALA A 55 9.26 -8.38 -17.80
C ALA A 55 10.38 -9.12 -18.56
N LYS A 56 10.06 -9.88 -19.61
CA LYS A 56 11.06 -10.57 -20.46
C LYS A 56 11.96 -9.59 -21.20
N LEU A 57 11.39 -8.49 -21.71
CA LEU A 57 12.16 -7.43 -22.36
C LEU A 57 13.16 -6.80 -21.38
N LEU A 58 12.71 -6.44 -20.17
CA LEU A 58 13.56 -5.86 -19.11
C LEU A 58 14.72 -6.77 -18.71
N ILE A 59 14.48 -8.09 -18.64
CA ILE A 59 15.53 -9.08 -18.39
C ILE A 59 16.55 -9.10 -19.55
N THR A 60 16.07 -9.04 -20.79
CA THR A 60 16.90 -9.11 -22.00
C THR A 60 17.88 -7.93 -22.08
N ILE A 61 17.41 -6.72 -21.73
CA ILE A 61 18.24 -5.51 -21.70
C ILE A 61 19.17 -5.41 -20.48
N ARG A 62 19.18 -6.42 -19.60
CA ARG A 62 20.08 -6.55 -18.44
C ARG A 62 20.09 -5.35 -17.48
N LEU A 63 18.97 -4.63 -17.35
CA LEU A 63 18.85 -3.57 -16.36
C LEU A 63 19.05 -4.12 -14.94
N SER A 64 19.71 -3.35 -14.09
CA SER A 64 19.84 -3.72 -12.67
C SER A 64 18.49 -3.55 -11.95
N PRO A 65 18.18 -4.38 -10.94
CA PRO A 65 16.95 -4.23 -10.16
C PRO A 65 16.75 -2.81 -9.63
N ASN A 66 17.79 -2.18 -9.07
CA ASN A 66 17.70 -0.82 -8.54
C ASN A 66 17.36 0.23 -9.61
N ILE A 67 17.82 0.07 -10.86
CA ILE A 67 17.43 0.98 -11.96
C ILE A 67 15.94 0.80 -12.27
N ILE A 68 15.43 -0.44 -12.26
CA ILE A 68 14.01 -0.71 -12.49
C ILE A 68 13.16 -0.06 -11.39
N THR A 69 13.56 -0.18 -10.13
CA THR A 69 12.92 0.52 -9.00
C THR A 69 12.90 2.04 -9.20
N PHE A 70 14.04 2.63 -9.61
CA PHE A 70 14.13 4.07 -9.87
C PHE A 70 13.22 4.52 -11.02
N ILE A 71 13.12 3.72 -12.09
CA ILE A 71 12.18 3.99 -13.19
C ILE A 71 10.73 3.94 -12.68
N GLY A 72 10.37 2.97 -11.85
CA GLY A 72 9.05 2.89 -11.22
C GLY A 72 8.71 4.16 -10.42
N PHE A 73 9.68 4.67 -9.66
CA PHE A 73 9.55 5.95 -8.97
C PHE A 73 9.39 7.14 -9.91
N ALA A 74 10.21 7.23 -10.97
CA ALA A 74 10.08 8.30 -11.96
C ALA A 74 8.70 8.29 -12.65
N ILE A 75 8.17 7.10 -12.96
CA ILE A 75 6.80 6.93 -13.48
C ILE A 75 5.77 7.41 -12.45
N SER A 76 5.98 7.15 -11.16
CA SER A 76 5.12 7.65 -10.08
C SER A 76 5.11 9.18 -10.00
N CYS A 77 6.24 9.85 -10.22
CA CYS A 77 6.30 11.32 -10.32
C CYS A 77 5.49 11.85 -11.51
N VAL A 78 5.57 11.19 -12.67
CA VAL A 78 4.74 11.54 -13.83
C VAL A 78 3.26 11.36 -13.49
N SER A 79 2.88 10.23 -12.88
CA SER A 79 1.51 10.00 -12.42
C SER A 79 1.02 11.09 -11.46
N ALA A 80 1.87 11.52 -10.52
CA ALA A 80 1.55 12.59 -9.58
C ALA A 80 1.26 13.91 -10.29
N TRP A 81 2.03 14.25 -11.32
CA TRP A 81 1.77 15.44 -12.12
C TRP A 81 0.42 15.35 -12.83
N PHE A 82 0.08 14.23 -13.47
CA PHE A 82 -1.25 14.05 -14.09
C PHE A 82 -2.40 14.11 -13.06
N PHE A 83 -2.19 13.61 -11.84
CA PHE A 83 -3.16 13.78 -10.76
C PHE A 83 -3.35 15.26 -10.39
N ALA A 84 -2.26 16.04 -10.30
CA ALA A 84 -2.31 17.46 -10.00
C ALA A 84 -3.07 18.26 -11.08
N GLU A 85 -2.93 17.87 -12.34
CA GLU A 85 -3.64 18.47 -13.49
C GLU A 85 -5.10 18.01 -13.63
N GLY A 86 -5.58 17.09 -12.78
CA GLY A 86 -6.94 16.53 -12.87
C GLY A 86 -7.15 15.54 -14.02
N LEU A 87 -6.06 15.10 -14.66
CA LEU A 87 -6.08 14.15 -15.76
C LEU A 87 -6.14 12.70 -15.25
N PHE A 88 -7.17 12.39 -14.45
CA PHE A 88 -7.28 11.17 -13.66
C PHE A 88 -7.12 9.87 -14.47
N GLY A 89 -7.71 9.78 -15.67
CA GLY A 89 -7.59 8.59 -16.51
C GLY A 89 -6.15 8.23 -16.83
N TYR A 90 -5.34 9.22 -17.22
CA TYR A 90 -3.93 9.01 -17.50
C TYR A 90 -3.14 8.78 -16.22
N ALA A 91 -3.42 9.54 -15.17
CA ALA A 91 -2.79 9.37 -13.86
C ALA A 91 -2.95 7.93 -13.34
N GLY A 92 -4.17 7.39 -13.41
CA GLY A 92 -4.48 6.02 -12.98
C GLY A 92 -3.68 4.97 -13.74
N TRP A 93 -3.60 5.06 -15.08
CA TRP A 93 -2.82 4.12 -15.88
C TRP A 93 -1.32 4.22 -15.61
N ILE A 94 -0.80 5.45 -15.55
CA ILE A 94 0.63 5.68 -15.28
C ILE A 94 0.99 5.15 -13.89
N MET A 95 0.13 5.35 -12.88
CA MET A 95 0.32 4.79 -11.54
C MET A 95 0.32 3.27 -11.54
N ILE A 96 -0.69 2.64 -12.15
CA ILE A 96 -0.80 1.17 -12.22
C ILE A 96 0.42 0.60 -12.95
N PHE A 97 0.84 1.23 -14.04
CA PHE A 97 2.02 0.84 -14.79
C PHE A 97 3.30 1.00 -13.96
N GLY A 98 3.49 2.12 -13.28
CA GLY A 98 4.62 2.35 -12.37
C GLY A 98 4.70 1.28 -11.28
N ALA A 99 3.58 0.95 -10.65
CA ALA A 99 3.49 -0.11 -9.65
C ALA A 99 3.85 -1.51 -10.18
N THR A 100 3.78 -1.75 -11.50
CA THR A 100 4.26 -3.01 -12.08
C THR A 100 5.78 -3.11 -12.11
N PHE A 101 6.51 -2.00 -12.12
CA PHE A 101 7.97 -2.01 -12.14
C PHE A 101 8.54 -2.56 -10.83
N ASP A 102 7.87 -2.31 -9.70
CA ASP A 102 8.20 -2.92 -8.39
C ASP A 102 7.89 -4.44 -8.35
N MET A 103 7.08 -4.94 -9.27
CA MET A 103 6.93 -6.39 -9.44
C MET A 103 8.08 -6.95 -10.29
N PHE A 104 8.57 -6.15 -11.24
CA PHE A 104 9.64 -6.54 -12.16
C PHE A 104 11.00 -6.53 -11.48
N ASP A 105 11.36 -5.53 -10.68
CA ASP A 105 12.67 -5.47 -10.04
C ASP A 105 12.94 -6.67 -9.13
N GLY A 106 11.96 -7.11 -8.34
CA GLY A 106 12.05 -8.29 -7.49
C GLY A 106 12.12 -9.58 -8.31
N LYS A 107 11.38 -9.65 -9.42
CA LYS A 107 11.44 -10.80 -10.35
C LYS A 107 12.79 -10.88 -11.04
N VAL A 108 13.30 -9.76 -11.55
CA VAL A 108 14.62 -9.65 -12.18
C VAL A 108 15.71 -9.99 -11.17
N ALA A 109 15.63 -9.49 -9.93
CA ALA A 109 16.60 -9.81 -8.88
C ALA A 109 16.67 -11.32 -8.60
N ARG A 110 15.51 -11.99 -8.49
CA ARG A 110 15.45 -13.46 -8.29
C ARG A 110 15.99 -14.23 -9.49
N MET A 111 15.55 -13.88 -10.70
CA MET A 111 15.94 -14.59 -11.92
C MET A 111 17.41 -14.38 -12.30
N THR A 112 18.01 -13.25 -11.92
CA THR A 112 19.42 -12.93 -12.24
C THR A 112 20.37 -13.22 -11.08
N GLY A 113 19.89 -13.78 -9.97
CA GLY A 113 20.71 -14.07 -8.78
C GLY A 113 21.22 -12.82 -8.04
N LYS A 114 20.63 -11.64 -8.29
CA LYS A 114 21.03 -10.35 -7.72
C LYS A 114 20.22 -9.93 -6.48
N VAL A 115 19.66 -10.91 -5.75
CA VAL A 115 18.93 -10.64 -4.50
C VAL A 115 19.91 -10.13 -3.44
N SER A 116 19.64 -8.96 -2.87
CA SER A 116 20.50 -8.35 -1.84
C SER A 116 19.69 -7.65 -0.74
N ARG A 117 20.25 -7.56 0.47
CA ARG A 117 19.61 -6.87 1.60
C ARG A 117 19.51 -5.36 1.34
N SER A 118 20.53 -4.77 0.73
CA SER A 118 20.53 -3.35 0.34
C SER A 118 19.49 -3.05 -0.74
N GLY A 119 19.34 -3.94 -1.74
CA GLY A 119 18.29 -3.83 -2.75
C GLY A 119 16.90 -3.90 -2.15
N ALA A 120 16.64 -4.86 -1.25
CA ALA A 120 15.34 -4.95 -0.56
C ALA A 120 15.03 -3.73 0.31
N TYR A 121 16.05 -3.13 0.94
CA TYR A 121 15.89 -1.86 1.66
C TYR A 121 15.59 -0.70 0.71
N TYR A 122 16.33 -0.59 -0.40
CA TYR A 122 16.16 0.44 -1.41
C TYR A 122 14.75 0.39 -2.03
N ASP A 123 14.32 -0.77 -2.51
CA ASP A 123 12.97 -1.06 -3.02
C ASP A 123 11.90 -0.58 -2.03
N SER A 124 12.02 -1.05 -0.78
CA SER A 124 11.16 -0.61 0.30
C SER A 124 11.12 0.92 0.46
N VAL A 125 12.25 1.62 0.50
CA VAL A 125 12.25 3.08 0.68
C VAL A 125 11.65 3.79 -0.54
N MET A 126 11.99 3.36 -1.75
CA MET A 126 11.47 3.93 -3.00
C MET A 126 9.96 3.75 -3.14
N ASP A 127 9.40 2.62 -2.69
CA ASP A 127 7.95 2.39 -2.61
C ASP A 127 7.23 3.50 -1.83
N ARG A 128 7.83 3.93 -0.71
CA ARG A 128 7.27 4.98 0.14
C ARG A 128 7.37 6.35 -0.53
N PHE A 129 8.49 6.64 -1.21
CA PHE A 129 8.60 7.85 -2.02
C PHE A 129 7.59 7.88 -3.18
N GLY A 130 7.37 6.74 -3.86
CA GLY A 130 6.40 6.61 -4.94
C GLY A 130 4.96 6.84 -4.47
N GLU A 131 4.55 6.22 -3.36
CA GLU A 131 3.23 6.49 -2.77
C GLU A 131 3.09 7.96 -2.30
N GLY A 132 4.14 8.48 -1.67
CA GLY A 132 4.16 9.87 -1.19
C GLY A 132 4.01 10.89 -2.32
N VAL A 133 4.75 10.72 -3.43
CA VAL A 133 4.68 11.68 -4.55
C VAL A 133 3.31 11.65 -5.23
N VAL A 134 2.69 10.48 -5.39
CA VAL A 134 1.31 10.37 -5.91
C VAL A 134 0.33 11.11 -5.01
N MET A 135 0.44 10.94 -3.68
CA MET A 135 -0.40 11.68 -2.73
C MET A 135 -0.15 13.19 -2.79
N ILE A 136 1.08 13.65 -3.03
CA ILE A 136 1.39 15.08 -3.25
C ILE A 136 0.65 15.61 -4.50
N GLY A 137 0.59 14.83 -5.58
CA GLY A 137 -0.19 15.18 -6.77
C GLY A 137 -1.68 15.41 -6.43
N LEU A 138 -2.26 14.50 -5.64
CA LEU A 138 -3.65 14.63 -5.16
C LEU A 138 -3.84 15.80 -4.20
N VAL A 139 -2.88 16.07 -3.30
CA VAL A 139 -2.88 17.25 -2.43
C VAL A 139 -2.93 18.52 -3.27
N SER A 140 -2.14 18.59 -4.35
CA SER A 140 -2.11 19.73 -5.25
C SER A 140 -3.47 19.95 -5.93
N TYR A 141 -4.10 18.89 -6.42
CA TYR A 141 -5.43 18.96 -7.03
C TYR A 141 -6.51 19.40 -6.02
N PHE A 142 -6.56 18.77 -4.84
CA PHE A 142 -7.61 19.00 -3.83
C PHE A 142 -7.30 20.13 -2.84
N ARG A 143 -6.27 20.97 -3.08
CA ARG A 143 -5.74 21.96 -2.12
C ARG A 143 -6.75 22.96 -1.53
N TYR A 144 -7.84 23.25 -2.24
CA TYR A 144 -8.91 24.14 -1.78
C TYR A 144 -10.22 23.42 -1.45
N SER A 145 -10.20 22.08 -1.43
CA SER A 145 -11.34 21.24 -1.13
C SER A 145 -11.18 20.60 0.26
N TRP A 146 -12.30 20.34 0.94
CA TRP A 146 -12.31 19.56 2.18
C TRP A 146 -11.80 18.12 1.99
N MET A 147 -11.76 17.63 0.74
CA MET A 147 -11.13 16.35 0.39
C MET A 147 -9.65 16.29 0.74
N LEU A 148 -8.98 17.45 0.87
CA LEU A 148 -7.58 17.52 1.30
C LEU A 148 -7.33 16.76 2.60
N TYR A 149 -8.26 16.83 3.57
CA TYR A 149 -8.13 16.11 4.84
C TYR A 149 -8.07 14.59 4.65
N PHE A 150 -8.84 14.05 3.71
CA PHE A 150 -8.82 12.61 3.40
C PHE A 150 -7.57 12.21 2.63
N VAL A 151 -7.05 13.05 1.73
CA VAL A 151 -5.77 12.80 1.06
C VAL A 151 -4.63 12.77 2.07
N VAL A 152 -4.57 13.76 2.97
CA VAL A 152 -3.55 13.84 4.03
C VAL A 152 -3.69 12.67 5.01
N ALA A 153 -4.91 12.31 5.40
CA ALA A 153 -5.15 11.11 6.21
C ALA A 153 -4.68 9.84 5.50
N GLY A 154 -4.91 9.71 4.20
CA GLY A 154 -4.41 8.60 3.38
C GLY A 154 -2.89 8.54 3.33
N LEU A 155 -2.22 9.69 3.17
CA LEU A 155 -0.78 9.81 3.24
C LEU A 155 -0.23 9.35 4.60
N ILE A 156 -0.75 9.91 5.71
CA ILE A 156 -0.35 9.53 7.07
C ILE A 156 -0.57 8.03 7.30
N GLY A 157 -1.77 7.53 6.97
CA GLY A 157 -2.12 6.13 7.14
C GLY A 157 -1.24 5.20 6.32
N SER A 158 -0.94 5.53 5.06
CA SER A 158 -0.06 4.72 4.19
C SER A 158 1.35 4.57 4.78
N MET A 159 1.89 5.66 5.34
CA MET A 159 3.20 5.67 6.02
C MET A 159 3.14 4.86 7.31
N LEU A 160 2.11 5.04 8.13
CA LEU A 160 1.95 4.32 9.39
C LEU A 160 1.74 2.81 9.19
N VAL A 161 1.00 2.39 8.16
CA VAL A 161 0.84 0.96 7.83
C VAL A 161 2.19 0.30 7.55
N SER A 162 3.08 1.01 6.84
CA SER A 162 4.43 0.53 6.52
C SER A 162 5.36 0.61 7.73
N TYR A 163 5.32 1.71 8.48
CA TYR A 163 6.15 1.94 9.65
C TYR A 163 5.84 0.98 10.79
N THR A 164 4.56 0.81 11.15
CA THR A 164 4.15 -0.12 12.22
C THR A 164 4.63 -1.55 11.94
N ARG A 165 4.55 -2.00 10.68
CA ARG A 165 5.11 -3.30 10.28
C ARG A 165 6.63 -3.34 10.46
N ALA A 166 7.36 -2.37 9.90
CA ALA A 166 8.82 -2.35 9.97
C ALA A 166 9.33 -2.26 11.43
N ARG A 167 8.64 -1.45 12.25
CA ARG A 167 8.96 -1.31 13.67
C ARG A 167 8.63 -2.58 14.45
N GLY A 168 7.49 -3.22 14.14
CA GLY A 168 7.10 -4.53 14.67
C GLY A 168 8.16 -5.60 14.40
N GLU A 169 8.60 -5.73 13.15
CA GLU A 169 9.68 -6.64 12.77
C GLU A 169 10.98 -6.31 13.52
N GLY A 170 11.28 -5.03 13.76
CA GLY A 170 12.43 -4.59 14.56
C GLY A 170 12.35 -4.86 16.07
N VAL A 171 11.17 -5.16 16.60
CA VAL A 171 10.97 -5.57 18.01
C VAL A 171 10.56 -7.05 18.13
N GLY A 172 10.70 -7.84 17.06
CA GLY A 172 10.48 -9.29 17.07
C GLY A 172 9.06 -9.75 16.72
N ILE A 173 8.08 -8.85 16.62
CA ILE A 173 6.69 -9.20 16.32
C ILE A 173 6.33 -8.91 14.86
N VAL A 174 6.15 -9.96 14.06
CA VAL A 174 5.84 -9.83 12.63
C VAL A 174 4.34 -9.73 12.38
N CYS A 175 3.85 -8.55 11.97
CA CYS A 175 2.47 -8.36 11.54
C CYS A 175 2.33 -8.24 10.01
N LYS A 176 1.89 -9.33 9.36
CA LYS A 176 1.58 -9.34 7.91
C LYS A 176 0.10 -9.08 7.59
N LYS A 177 -0.74 -8.92 8.61
CA LYS A 177 -2.21 -8.80 8.48
C LYS A 177 -2.64 -7.34 8.28
N GLY A 178 -3.89 -7.12 7.89
CA GLY A 178 -4.50 -5.80 7.74
C GLY A 178 -5.27 -5.65 6.43
N PRO A 179 -6.45 -4.99 6.45
CA PRO A 179 -7.35 -4.93 5.30
C PRO A 179 -6.87 -4.00 4.18
N MET A 180 -6.05 -2.98 4.48
CA MET A 180 -5.59 -2.00 3.49
C MET A 180 -4.05 -2.02 3.37
N GLN A 181 -3.52 -2.91 2.53
CA GLN A 181 -2.09 -2.94 2.21
C GLN A 181 -1.79 -2.12 0.94
N ARG A 182 -0.52 -2.12 0.52
CA ARG A 182 -0.03 -1.33 -0.61
C ARG A 182 -0.72 -1.68 -1.94
N PRO A 183 -0.82 -2.95 -2.35
CA PRO A 183 -1.49 -3.31 -3.61
C PRO A 183 -2.95 -2.87 -3.65
N GLU A 184 -3.68 -2.93 -2.52
CA GLU A 184 -5.08 -2.50 -2.46
C GLU A 184 -5.21 -1.00 -2.71
N ARG A 185 -4.35 -0.17 -2.11
CA ARG A 185 -4.35 1.29 -2.34
C ARG A 185 -4.13 1.63 -3.81
N ILE A 186 -3.14 0.99 -4.42
CA ILE A 186 -2.79 1.20 -5.85
C ILE A 186 -3.97 0.79 -6.73
N VAL A 187 -4.62 -0.34 -6.44
CA VAL A 187 -5.76 -0.81 -7.22
C VAL A 187 -6.97 0.10 -7.05
N TYR A 188 -7.35 0.48 -5.83
CA TYR A 188 -8.53 1.33 -5.63
C TYR A 188 -8.36 2.70 -6.26
N LEU A 189 -7.25 3.38 -5.98
CA LEU A 189 -7.01 4.69 -6.57
C LEU A 189 -6.81 4.57 -8.09
N GLY A 190 -6.08 3.56 -8.55
CA GLY A 190 -5.77 3.38 -9.97
C GLY A 190 -7.01 3.08 -10.80
N VAL A 191 -7.78 2.07 -10.40
CA VAL A 191 -9.02 1.68 -11.08
C VAL A 191 -10.03 2.82 -11.05
N ALA A 192 -10.27 3.45 -9.90
CA ALA A 192 -11.16 4.59 -9.81
C ALA A 192 -10.76 5.72 -10.78
N SER A 193 -9.46 6.01 -10.86
CA SER A 193 -8.92 7.05 -11.73
C SER A 193 -9.03 6.69 -13.22
N VAL A 194 -8.73 5.44 -13.58
CA VAL A 194 -8.84 4.91 -14.95
C VAL A 194 -10.27 5.01 -15.49
N PHE A 195 -11.26 4.72 -14.65
CA PHE A 195 -12.67 4.76 -15.03
C PHE A 195 -13.32 6.14 -14.82
N GLN A 196 -12.65 7.09 -14.16
CA GLN A 196 -13.19 8.42 -13.91
C GLN A 196 -13.67 9.14 -15.19
N PRO A 197 -12.93 9.14 -16.31
CA PRO A 197 -13.40 9.81 -17.54
C PRO A 197 -14.67 9.17 -18.11
N ILE A 198 -14.85 7.86 -17.94
CA ILE A 198 -16.06 7.14 -18.36
C ILE A 198 -17.23 7.54 -17.46
N ALA A 199 -17.01 7.61 -16.14
CA ALA A 199 -18.03 8.09 -15.20
C ALA A 199 -18.47 9.53 -15.54
N ASN A 200 -17.52 10.43 -15.80
CA ASN A 200 -17.84 11.81 -16.20
C ASN A 200 -18.66 11.88 -17.49
N TYR A 201 -18.41 10.97 -18.45
CA TYR A 201 -19.19 10.90 -19.68
C TYR A 201 -20.66 10.53 -19.41
N PHE A 202 -20.91 9.51 -18.58
CA PHE A 202 -22.28 9.10 -18.25
C PHE A 202 -23.00 10.09 -17.33
N LEU A 203 -22.27 10.78 -16.45
CA LEU A 203 -22.82 11.76 -15.52
C LEU A 203 -22.88 13.17 -16.10
N ARG A 204 -22.61 13.35 -17.39
CA ARG A 204 -22.48 14.67 -18.04
C ARG A 204 -23.70 15.57 -17.89
N GLU A 205 -24.90 14.98 -17.87
CA GLU A 205 -26.18 15.69 -17.72
C GLU A 205 -26.51 16.04 -16.26
N THR A 206 -25.67 15.64 -15.30
CA THR A 206 -25.85 15.91 -13.87
C THR A 206 -24.86 16.97 -13.40
N SER A 207 -25.17 17.67 -12.30
CA SER A 207 -24.24 18.60 -11.65
C SER A 207 -22.93 17.95 -11.17
N LEU A 208 -22.87 16.61 -11.12
CA LEU A 208 -21.71 15.83 -10.70
C LEU A 208 -20.68 15.60 -11.81
N ALA A 209 -20.96 16.04 -13.05
CA ALA A 209 -20.08 15.82 -14.21
C ALA A 209 -18.64 16.34 -14.03
N TYR A 210 -18.47 17.41 -13.24
CA TYR A 210 -17.20 18.10 -13.05
C TYR A 210 -16.40 17.60 -11.84
N GLU A 211 -17.04 16.82 -10.96
CA GLU A 211 -16.39 16.30 -9.75
C GLU A 211 -15.86 14.89 -10.00
N PRO A 212 -14.61 14.57 -9.63
CA PRO A 212 -14.02 13.26 -9.86
C PRO A 212 -14.54 12.23 -8.84
N ILE A 213 -15.82 11.85 -8.96
CA ILE A 213 -16.57 11.10 -7.94
C ILE A 213 -15.96 9.74 -7.58
N LEU A 214 -15.43 8.98 -8.55
CA LEU A 214 -14.80 7.68 -8.28
C LEU A 214 -13.49 7.88 -7.53
N VAL A 215 -12.70 8.87 -7.93
CA VAL A 215 -11.43 9.21 -7.26
C VAL A 215 -11.69 9.70 -5.84
N ILE A 216 -12.71 10.55 -5.64
CA ILE A 216 -13.16 10.99 -4.31
C ILE A 216 -13.53 9.78 -3.45
N ALA A 217 -14.35 8.86 -3.96
CA ALA A 217 -14.74 7.65 -3.24
C ALA A 217 -13.52 6.79 -2.86
N ALA A 218 -12.55 6.64 -3.77
CA ALA A 218 -11.31 5.92 -3.51
C ALA A 218 -10.44 6.60 -2.45
N ILE A 219 -10.31 7.94 -2.49
CA ILE A 219 -9.53 8.72 -1.51
C ILE A 219 -10.16 8.61 -0.12
N ILE A 220 -11.48 8.72 0.00
CA ILE A 220 -12.18 8.56 1.29
C ILE A 220 -11.95 7.15 1.83
N LEU A 221 -12.14 6.13 0.98
CA LEU A 221 -11.92 4.73 1.36
C LEU A 221 -10.48 4.50 1.83
N ILE A 222 -9.49 4.97 1.06
CA ILE A 222 -8.07 4.83 1.40
C ILE A 222 -7.78 5.58 2.71
N GLY A 223 -8.15 6.86 2.79
CA GLY A 223 -7.91 7.71 3.96
C GLY A 223 -8.44 7.13 5.26
N VAL A 224 -9.63 6.53 5.24
CA VAL A 224 -10.19 5.88 6.44
C VAL A 224 -9.51 4.54 6.71
N MET A 225 -9.47 3.66 5.72
CA MET A 225 -9.06 2.27 5.93
C MET A 225 -7.56 2.09 6.19
N THR A 226 -6.70 2.97 5.66
CA THR A 226 -5.27 2.94 5.99
C THR A 226 -5.02 3.24 7.45
N ASN A 227 -5.75 4.21 8.02
CA ASN A 227 -5.61 4.57 9.42
C ASN A 227 -6.17 3.48 10.34
N ILE A 228 -7.32 2.91 9.99
CA ILE A 228 -7.84 1.71 10.68
C ILE A 228 -6.82 0.57 10.64
N THR A 229 -6.19 0.33 9.49
CA THR A 229 -5.18 -0.73 9.35
C THR A 229 -3.93 -0.45 10.19
N ALA A 230 -3.47 0.81 10.24
CA ALA A 230 -2.34 1.21 11.06
C ALA A 230 -2.61 0.99 12.55
N ILE A 231 -3.78 1.40 13.04
CA ILE A 231 -4.22 1.19 14.42
C ILE A 231 -4.34 -0.31 14.72
N TYR A 232 -4.95 -1.07 13.83
CA TYR A 232 -5.06 -2.52 13.97
C TYR A 232 -3.67 -3.19 14.11
N ARG A 233 -2.70 -2.81 13.27
CA ARG A 233 -1.33 -3.33 13.34
C ARG A 233 -0.63 -2.92 14.63
N MET A 234 -0.80 -1.67 15.05
CA MET A 234 -0.24 -1.16 16.30
C MET A 234 -0.76 -1.98 17.49
N VAL A 235 -2.09 -2.13 17.63
CA VAL A 235 -2.70 -2.92 18.70
C VAL A 235 -2.26 -4.39 18.64
N TYR A 236 -2.18 -4.97 17.44
CA TYR A 236 -1.69 -6.34 17.27
C TYR A 236 -0.26 -6.52 17.79
N ILE A 237 0.63 -5.58 17.46
CA ILE A 237 2.04 -5.63 17.90
C ILE A 237 2.13 -5.40 19.41
N MET A 238 1.40 -4.41 19.95
CA MET A 238 1.36 -4.16 21.39
C MET A 238 0.88 -5.39 22.16
N ASN A 239 -0.19 -6.05 21.72
CA ASN A 239 -0.66 -7.28 22.38
C ASN A 239 0.36 -8.43 22.30
N GLY A 240 1.12 -8.50 21.20
CA GLY A 240 2.22 -9.45 21.05
C GLY A 240 3.33 -9.19 22.07
N LEU A 241 3.78 -7.93 22.19
CA LEU A 241 4.80 -7.51 23.14
C LEU A 241 4.34 -7.67 24.58
N ASP A 242 3.11 -7.26 24.93
CA ASP A 242 2.53 -7.46 26.26
C ASP A 242 2.51 -8.96 26.66
N THR A 243 2.40 -9.86 25.69
CA THR A 243 2.45 -11.31 25.95
C THR A 243 3.88 -11.78 26.23
N GLU A 244 4.88 -11.16 25.62
CA GLU A 244 6.31 -11.43 25.87
C GLU A 244 6.75 -10.79 27.20
N ASP A 245 6.43 -9.52 27.43
CA ASP A 245 6.71 -8.79 28.68
C ASP A 245 6.11 -9.51 29.90
N LYS A 246 4.91 -10.09 29.77
CA LYS A 246 4.30 -10.92 30.82
C LYS A 246 5.11 -12.17 31.14
N LYS A 247 5.76 -12.80 30.16
CA LYS A 247 6.66 -13.94 30.41
C LYS A 247 7.90 -13.51 31.18
N ASP A 248 8.34 -12.26 30.96
CA ASP A 248 9.50 -11.66 31.61
C ASP A 248 9.16 -10.93 32.93
N GLY A 249 7.89 -10.99 33.37
CA GLY A 249 7.43 -10.40 34.63
C GLY A 249 7.28 -8.87 34.61
N ILE A 250 7.18 -8.27 33.42
CA ILE A 250 6.99 -6.83 33.21
C ILE A 250 5.48 -6.55 33.00
N ASP A 251 4.90 -5.68 33.83
CA ASP A 251 3.49 -5.27 33.72
C ASP A 251 3.29 -4.29 32.56
N SER A 252 2.20 -4.43 31.78
CA SER A 252 1.91 -3.51 30.68
C SER A 252 1.35 -2.16 31.15
N ILE A 253 1.44 -1.11 30.32
CA ILE A 253 0.98 0.26 30.67
C ILE A 253 -0.46 0.29 31.20
N PRO A 254 -1.46 -0.36 30.56
CA PRO A 254 -2.82 -0.43 31.10
C PRO A 254 -2.89 -1.08 32.48
N GLN A 255 -2.07 -2.10 32.74
CA GLN A 255 -2.02 -2.78 34.04
C GLN A 255 -1.36 -1.91 35.11
N VAL A 256 -0.28 -1.20 34.77
CA VAL A 256 0.34 -0.21 35.66
C VAL A 256 -0.68 0.88 36.02
N LEU A 257 -1.39 1.43 35.03
CA LEU A 257 -2.45 2.41 35.26
C LEU A 257 -3.60 1.84 36.10
N MET A 258 -3.99 0.58 35.88
CA MET A 258 -5.02 -0.09 36.67
C MET A 258 -4.57 -0.34 38.12
N LYS A 259 -3.33 -0.80 38.34
CA LYS A 259 -2.74 -0.94 39.68
C LYS A 259 -2.62 0.41 40.38
N TRP A 260 -2.32 1.48 39.63
CA TRP A 260 -2.30 2.84 40.18
C TRP A 260 -3.69 3.41 40.51
N SER A 261 -4.75 2.87 39.89
CA SER A 261 -6.12 3.30 40.20
C SER A 261 -6.58 2.80 41.58
N THR A 262 -6.05 1.65 42.04
CA THR A 262 -6.39 1.09 43.36
C THR A 262 -5.47 1.59 44.48
N PRO A 263 -5.98 1.77 45.71
CA PRO A 263 -5.15 2.12 46.87
C PRO A 263 -4.04 1.11 47.15
N GLU A 264 -4.32 -0.18 46.98
CA GLU A 264 -3.36 -1.26 47.24
C GLU A 264 -2.21 -1.26 46.24
N GLY A 265 -2.50 -1.08 44.94
CA GLY A 265 -1.47 -1.08 43.91
C GLY A 265 -0.57 0.17 43.94
N ARG A 266 -1.06 1.30 44.46
CA ARG A 266 -0.22 2.47 44.77
C ARG A 266 0.75 2.19 45.92
N ALA A 267 0.32 1.49 46.96
CA ALA A 267 1.18 1.15 48.10
C ALA A 267 2.30 0.18 47.67
N GLU A 268 1.96 -0.86 46.92
CA GLU A 268 2.91 -1.85 46.39
C GLU A 268 3.99 -1.21 45.49
N TRP A 269 3.58 -0.25 44.65
CA TRP A 269 4.52 0.49 43.80
C TRP A 269 5.49 1.37 44.61
N MET A 270 4.99 2.09 45.62
CA MET A 270 5.82 2.92 46.50
C MET A 270 6.86 2.09 47.25
N GLU A 271 6.52 0.86 47.62
CA GLU A 271 7.43 -0.08 48.28
C GLU A 271 8.52 -0.60 47.33
N LYS A 272 8.16 -0.97 46.10
CA LYS A 272 9.14 -1.31 45.04
C LYS A 272 10.10 -0.16 44.73
N VAL A 273 9.60 1.09 44.70
CA VAL A 273 10.42 2.28 44.49
C VAL A 273 11.40 2.50 45.65
N ARG A 274 10.94 2.38 46.91
CA ARG A 274 11.83 2.43 48.08
C ARG A 274 12.92 1.38 48.01
N GLN A 275 12.58 0.12 47.71
CA GLN A 275 13.57 -0.96 47.61
C GLN A 275 14.63 -0.70 46.53
N ARG A 276 14.26 -0.14 45.37
CA ARG A 276 15.23 0.25 44.32
C ARG A 276 16.14 1.41 44.71
N HIS A 277 15.68 2.31 45.58
CA HIS A 277 16.47 3.43 46.10
C HIS A 277 17.44 3.03 47.23
N HIS A 278 17.20 1.90 47.92
CA HIS A 278 18.11 1.36 48.93
C HIS A 278 19.22 0.44 48.35
N LEU A 279 19.16 0.15 47.05
CA LEU A 279 20.13 -0.68 46.32
C LEU A 279 21.13 0.14 45.47
N LYS A 280 21.12 1.47 45.58
CA LYS A 280 22.12 2.39 45.04
C LYS A 280 22.84 3.09 46.18
#